data_AF-A0A6P8EZG1-F1
#
_entry.id   AF-A0A6P8EZG1-F1
#
_cell.length_a   1.000
_cell.length_b   1.000
_cell.length_c   1.000
_cell.angle_alpha   90.00
_cell.angle_beta   90.00
_cell.angle_gamma   90.00
#
_symmetry.space_group_name_H-M   'P 1'
#
loop_
_entity.id
_entity.type
_entity.pdbx_description
1 polymer ?
#
loop_
_entity_poly.entity_id
_entity_poly.type
_entity_poly.pdbx_seq_one_letter_code
_entity_poly.pdbx_strand_id
1 'polypeptide(L)'
;MYDAMVLITTLKETCSEIDQDVASALSSNVDTVSSTAISTLGNSSTGFSTGQLTGTSATVIFSSLSVLSTVVGWNQGQALTLVQKLISSGSFTITSSQDIQTLGTLITGLPSTIISSISSAEILTASQSSAVVSNLITAPTIVQQTFVNQIISVDTSVGSILTNVPDRLASQIPRDFLQGFSQTTETVTKLNQKTWTVNQRNDAIKSIYGNSYSV
;
A
#
# COMPACT_ATOMS: atom_id res chain seq x y z
N MET A 1 31.42 10.22 20.89
CA MET A 1 30.50 9.93 19.79
C MET A 1 29.43 11.01 19.86
N TYR A 2 29.27 11.84 18.83
CA TYR A 2 28.22 12.86 18.83
C TYR A 2 26.88 12.17 18.52
N ASP A 3 25.85 12.46 19.32
CA ASP A 3 24.52 11.91 19.13
C ASP A 3 23.93 12.43 17.81
N ALA A 4 23.62 11.52 16.89
CA ALA A 4 23.06 11.85 15.58
C ALA A 4 21.75 12.64 15.70
N MET A 5 20.95 12.41 16.76
CA MET A 5 19.73 13.17 16.98
C MET A 5 19.98 14.62 17.37
N VAL A 6 21.06 14.91 18.08
CA VAL A 6 21.45 16.29 18.38
C VAL A 6 21.79 17.02 17.08
N LEU A 7 22.57 16.39 16.20
CA LEU A 7 22.93 16.96 14.90
C LEU A 7 21.71 17.19 14.01
N ILE A 8 20.80 16.21 13.91
CA ILE A 8 19.55 16.34 13.13
C ILE A 8 18.69 17.50 13.66
N THR A 9 18.58 17.62 14.98
CA THR A 9 17.77 18.67 15.61
C THR A 9 18.38 20.06 15.36
N THR A 10 19.69 20.21 15.60
CA THR A 10 20.40 21.47 15.34
C THR A 10 20.33 21.86 13.86
N LEU A 11 20.48 20.92 12.93
CA LEU A 11 20.33 21.19 11.51
C LEU A 11 18.91 21.65 11.17
N LYS A 12 17.87 21.08 11.80
CA LYS A 12 16.48 21.50 11.54
C LYS A 12 16.16 22.88 12.10
N GLU A 13 16.79 23.25 13.20
CA GLU A 13 16.66 24.57 13.80
C GLU A 13 17.44 25.64 13.00
N THR A 14 18.57 25.24 12.40
CA THR A 14 19.49 26.17 11.71
C THR A 14 19.18 26.33 10.22
N CYS A 15 18.72 25.27 9.56
CA CYS A 15 18.41 25.25 8.14
C CYS A 15 16.90 25.40 7.92
N SER A 16 16.49 26.23 6.95
CA SER A 16 15.08 26.37 6.58
C SER A 16 14.47 25.06 6.08
N GLU A 17 15.28 24.26 5.37
CA GLU A 17 14.97 22.88 4.98
C GLU A 17 16.28 22.07 5.02
N ILE A 18 16.20 20.82 5.50
CA ILE A 18 17.28 19.85 5.33
C ILE A 18 16.92 18.99 4.14
N ASP A 19 17.89 18.79 3.24
CA ASP A 19 17.78 17.81 2.17
C ASP A 19 17.41 16.42 2.71
N GLN A 20 16.42 15.77 2.08
CA GLN A 20 15.88 14.51 2.56
C GLN A 20 16.93 13.39 2.57
N ASP A 21 17.86 13.38 1.61
CA ASP A 21 18.90 12.36 1.52
C ASP A 21 19.94 12.56 2.61
N VAL A 22 20.29 13.81 2.91
CA VAL A 22 21.16 14.15 4.06
C VAL A 22 20.52 13.68 5.37
N ALA A 23 19.26 14.06 5.63
CA ALA A 23 18.55 13.65 6.84
C ALA A 23 18.37 12.13 6.95
N SER A 24 18.19 11.42 5.81
CA SER A 24 18.09 9.96 5.77
C SER A 24 19.43 9.28 6.01
N ALA A 25 20.54 9.85 5.52
CA ALA A 25 21.87 9.35 5.82
C ALA A 25 22.19 9.49 7.32
N LEU A 26 21.82 10.62 7.94
CA LEU A 26 21.98 10.81 9.38
C LEU A 26 21.08 9.87 10.21
N SER A 27 19.86 9.56 9.77
CA SER A 27 18.95 8.69 10.53
C SER A 27 19.47 7.25 10.67
N SER A 28 20.30 6.79 9.74
CA SER A 28 21.01 5.50 9.85
C SER A 28 22.00 5.43 11.04
N ASN A 29 22.43 6.58 11.56
CA ASN A 29 23.35 6.69 12.71
C ASN A 29 22.62 6.96 14.04
N VAL A 30 21.29 6.96 14.06
CA VAL A 30 20.51 7.11 15.29
C VAL A 30 20.54 5.81 16.09
N ASP A 31 21.11 5.86 17.30
CA ASP A 31 21.27 4.69 18.16
C ASP A 31 19.93 4.10 18.64
N THR A 32 18.96 4.96 18.98
CA THR A 32 17.65 4.55 19.48
C THR A 32 16.54 5.25 18.72
N VAL A 33 15.72 4.47 18.02
CA VAL A 33 14.51 4.97 17.35
C VAL A 33 13.47 5.28 18.42
N SER A 34 13.19 6.57 18.63
CA SER A 34 12.17 7.08 19.55
C SER A 34 11.02 7.74 18.78
N SER A 35 9.90 7.99 19.46
CA SER A 35 8.78 8.72 18.87
C SER A 35 9.19 10.13 18.47
N THR A 36 10.02 10.79 19.28
CA THR A 36 10.63 12.09 18.96
C THR A 36 11.51 12.00 17.70
N ALA A 37 12.34 10.96 17.57
CA ALA A 37 13.15 10.79 16.37
C ALA A 37 12.28 10.64 15.12
N ILE A 38 11.23 9.81 15.19
CA ILE A 38 10.28 9.60 14.09
C ILE A 38 9.54 10.90 13.73
N SER A 39 9.01 11.62 14.72
CA SER A 39 8.30 12.88 14.48
C SER A 39 9.21 13.94 13.90
N THR A 40 10.45 14.01 14.38
CA THR A 40 11.45 14.97 13.90
C THR A 40 11.90 14.62 12.49
N LEU A 41 12.08 13.35 12.15
CA LEU A 41 12.56 12.95 10.82
C LEU A 41 11.46 12.97 9.75
N GLY A 42 10.21 12.65 10.10
CA GLY A 42 9.13 12.56 9.11
C GLY A 42 9.51 11.62 7.96
N ASN A 43 9.50 12.11 6.72
CA ASN A 43 9.87 11.32 5.53
C ASN A 43 11.28 10.73 5.58
N SER A 44 12.22 11.39 6.27
CA SER A 44 13.60 10.90 6.44
C SER A 44 13.72 9.69 7.38
N SER A 45 12.59 9.27 7.99
CA SER A 45 12.51 8.00 8.74
C SER A 45 12.74 6.78 7.84
N THR A 46 12.60 6.94 6.51
CA THR A 46 12.98 5.91 5.53
C THR A 46 14.48 5.60 5.53
N GLY A 47 15.32 6.45 6.12
CA GLY A 47 16.74 6.16 6.33
C GLY A 47 17.06 5.21 7.48
N PHE A 48 16.08 4.88 8.35
CA PHE A 48 16.27 3.84 9.37
C PHE A 48 16.47 2.47 8.72
N SER A 49 17.51 1.76 9.14
CA SER A 49 17.70 0.36 8.73
C SER A 49 16.59 -0.54 9.27
N THR A 50 16.31 -1.64 8.57
CA THR A 50 15.40 -2.69 9.04
C THR A 50 15.84 -3.26 10.39
N GLY A 51 17.14 -3.29 10.67
CA GLY A 51 17.70 -3.70 11.96
C GLY A 51 17.32 -2.75 13.10
N GLN A 52 17.45 -1.43 12.89
CA GLN A 52 17.01 -0.42 13.85
C GLN A 52 15.51 -0.52 14.13
N LEU A 53 14.69 -0.62 13.08
CA LEU A 53 13.24 -0.77 13.23
C LEU A 53 12.86 -2.07 13.95
N THR A 54 13.60 -3.16 13.73
CA THR A 54 13.45 -4.42 14.45
C THR A 54 13.82 -4.27 15.93
N GLY A 55 14.78 -3.42 16.28
CA GLY A 55 15.15 -3.11 17.66
C GLY A 55 14.15 -2.21 18.39
N THR A 56 13.35 -1.42 17.66
CA THR A 56 12.39 -0.47 18.23
C THR A 56 11.24 -1.17 18.97
N SER A 57 10.82 -0.63 20.11
CA SER A 57 9.66 -1.16 20.83
C SER A 57 8.34 -0.95 20.05
N ALA A 58 7.40 -1.88 20.17
CA ALA A 58 6.12 -1.76 19.49
C ALA A 58 5.31 -0.54 19.97
N THR A 59 5.46 -0.14 21.23
CA THR A 59 4.82 1.05 21.80
C THR A 59 5.28 2.34 21.10
N VAL A 60 6.56 2.46 20.76
CA VAL A 60 7.09 3.61 20.02
C VAL A 60 6.53 3.64 18.60
N ILE A 61 6.46 2.50 17.94
CA ILE A 61 5.90 2.39 16.58
C ILE A 61 4.41 2.77 16.59
N PHE A 62 3.64 2.25 17.55
CA PHE A 62 2.22 2.53 17.67
C PHE A 62 1.94 4.00 17.97
N SER A 63 2.66 4.60 18.93
CA SER A 63 2.49 6.02 19.27
C SER A 63 2.89 6.96 18.14
N SER A 64 3.75 6.51 17.23
CA SER A 64 4.22 7.27 16.06
C SER A 64 3.49 6.90 14.77
N LEU A 65 2.46 6.04 14.83
CA LEU A 65 1.80 5.50 13.64
C LEU A 65 1.22 6.59 12.74
N SER A 66 0.69 7.67 13.33
CA SER A 66 0.16 8.82 12.58
C SER A 66 1.22 9.52 11.71
N VAL A 67 2.49 9.47 12.10
CA VAL A 67 3.60 9.97 11.28
C VAL A 67 4.02 8.90 10.29
N LEU A 68 4.28 7.68 10.76
CA LEU A 68 4.79 6.58 9.94
C LEU A 68 3.88 6.22 8.75
N SER A 69 2.56 6.35 8.92
CA SER A 69 1.56 6.10 7.87
C SER A 69 1.53 7.16 6.77
N THR A 70 2.16 8.31 6.98
CA THR A 70 2.27 9.39 5.99
C THR A 70 3.63 9.39 5.29
N VAL A 71 4.61 8.66 5.83
CA VAL A 71 5.97 8.62 5.30
C VAL A 71 5.98 7.88 3.96
N VAL A 72 6.39 8.58 2.90
CA VAL A 72 6.50 8.02 1.56
C VAL A 72 7.90 7.44 1.36
N GLY A 73 8.01 6.31 0.68
CA GLY A 73 9.30 5.71 0.31
C GLY A 73 9.79 4.58 1.21
N TRP A 74 8.93 4.05 2.09
CA TRP A 74 9.25 2.82 2.81
C TRP A 74 9.60 1.69 1.84
N ASN A 75 10.74 1.06 2.06
CA ASN A 75 11.01 -0.20 1.38
C ASN A 75 10.16 -1.33 2.00
N GLN A 76 9.96 -2.40 1.24
CA GLN A 76 9.11 -3.51 1.65
C GLN A 76 9.52 -4.12 3.00
N GLY A 77 10.83 -4.27 3.25
CA GLY A 77 11.34 -4.84 4.51
C GLY A 77 11.06 -3.95 5.72
N GLN A 78 11.21 -2.63 5.57
CA GLN A 78 10.90 -1.66 6.62
C GLN A 78 9.40 -1.67 6.94
N ALA A 79 8.54 -1.51 5.92
CA ALA A 79 7.10 -1.50 6.12
C ALA A 79 6.61 -2.82 6.73
N LEU A 80 7.11 -3.96 6.25
CA LEU A 80 6.79 -5.27 6.79
C LEU A 80 7.17 -5.37 8.27
N THR A 81 8.37 -4.90 8.63
CA THR A 81 8.84 -4.91 10.02
C THR A 81 7.94 -4.07 10.93
N LEU A 82 7.56 -2.87 10.48
CA LEU A 82 6.66 -1.97 11.23
C LEU A 82 5.28 -2.60 11.43
N VAL A 83 4.67 -3.09 10.35
CA VAL A 83 3.34 -3.71 10.37
C VAL A 83 3.35 -4.99 11.22
N GLN A 84 4.36 -5.85 11.07
CA GLN A 84 4.47 -7.07 11.86
C GLN A 84 4.63 -6.78 13.35
N LYS A 85 5.39 -5.75 13.73
CA LYS A 85 5.52 -5.35 15.14
C LYS A 85 4.19 -4.88 15.72
N LEU A 86 3.45 -4.07 14.98
CA LEU A 86 2.14 -3.56 15.37
C LEU A 86 1.13 -4.69 15.62
N ILE A 87 1.14 -5.70 14.74
CA ILE A 87 0.24 -6.86 14.85
C ILE A 87 0.70 -7.80 15.98
N SER A 88 1.99 -8.14 16.01
CA SER A 88 2.53 -9.14 16.96
C SER A 88 2.51 -8.65 18.41
N SER A 89 2.55 -7.33 18.64
CA SER A 89 2.38 -6.76 19.98
C SER A 89 0.92 -6.72 20.44
N GLY A 90 -0.03 -6.99 19.55
CA GLY A 90 -1.46 -6.82 19.81
C GLY A 90 -1.89 -5.35 19.95
N SER A 91 -1.00 -4.39 19.67
CA SER A 91 -1.32 -2.96 19.78
C SER A 91 -2.17 -2.46 18.62
N PHE A 92 -2.16 -3.17 17.49
CA PHE A 92 -2.94 -2.84 16.32
C PHE A 92 -3.47 -4.10 15.64
N THR A 93 -4.77 -4.14 15.41
CA THR A 93 -5.45 -5.23 14.70
C THR A 93 -5.99 -4.69 13.39
N ILE A 94 -5.75 -5.39 12.29
CA ILE A 94 -6.19 -4.97 10.97
C ILE A 94 -7.34 -5.86 10.57
N THR A 95 -8.57 -5.37 10.79
CA THR A 95 -9.80 -6.14 10.58
C THR A 95 -10.84 -5.38 9.76
N SER A 96 -10.70 -4.05 9.67
CA SER A 96 -11.62 -3.15 9.01
C SER A 96 -10.95 -2.28 7.95
N SER A 97 -11.78 -1.68 7.11
CA SER A 97 -11.38 -0.66 6.14
C SER A 97 -10.74 0.57 6.79
N GLN A 98 -11.13 0.93 8.02
CA GLN A 98 -10.53 2.04 8.75
C GLN A 98 -9.11 1.72 9.23
N ASP A 99 -8.83 0.46 9.60
CA ASP A 99 -7.48 0.03 9.98
C ASP A 99 -6.53 0.11 8.78
N ILE A 100 -7.00 -0.32 7.61
CA ILE A 100 -6.26 -0.23 6.34
C ILE A 100 -5.95 1.23 5.99
N GLN A 101 -6.92 2.13 6.17
CA GLN A 101 -6.70 3.56 5.96
C GLN A 101 -5.67 4.13 6.95
N THR A 102 -5.71 3.68 8.20
CA THR A 102 -4.79 4.11 9.26
C THR A 102 -3.35 3.72 8.98
N LEU A 103 -3.12 2.58 8.31
CA LEU A 103 -1.78 2.18 7.85
C LEU A 103 -1.18 3.15 6.84
N GLY A 104 -2.01 3.82 6.04
CA GLY A 104 -1.55 4.74 5.00
C GLY A 104 -0.52 4.10 4.07
N THR A 105 0.68 4.66 3.99
CA THR A 105 1.78 4.18 3.15
C THR A 105 2.38 2.85 3.61
N LEU A 106 2.17 2.45 4.87
CA LEU A 106 2.67 1.18 5.41
C LEU A 106 1.96 -0.06 4.83
N ILE A 107 0.88 0.13 4.07
CA ILE A 107 0.17 -0.96 3.37
C ILE A 107 1.09 -1.77 2.46
N THR A 108 2.18 -1.17 1.98
CA THR A 108 3.23 -1.86 1.20
C THR A 108 3.90 -3.02 1.94
N GLY A 109 3.87 -2.99 3.28
CA GLY A 109 4.40 -4.02 4.16
C GLY A 109 3.35 -5.00 4.68
N LEU A 110 2.09 -4.90 4.25
CA LEU A 110 1.02 -5.74 4.78
C LEU A 110 1.16 -7.18 4.27
N PRO A 111 1.28 -8.20 5.16
CA PRO A 111 1.36 -9.59 4.71
C PRO A 111 0.08 -10.01 3.99
N SER A 112 0.22 -10.76 2.90
CA SER A 112 -0.93 -11.28 2.13
C SER A 112 -1.85 -12.14 3.00
N THR A 113 -1.30 -12.88 3.96
CA THR A 113 -2.07 -13.69 4.93
C THR A 113 -3.03 -12.85 5.77
N ILE A 114 -2.62 -11.63 6.14
CA ILE A 114 -3.48 -10.69 6.88
C ILE A 114 -4.57 -10.15 5.95
N ILE A 115 -4.22 -9.77 4.71
CA ILE A 115 -5.19 -9.29 3.73
C ILE A 115 -6.28 -10.35 3.48
N SER A 116 -5.89 -11.61 3.30
CA SER A 116 -6.84 -12.72 3.10
C SER A 116 -7.70 -13.04 4.32
N SER A 117 -7.30 -12.58 5.52
CA SER A 117 -8.09 -12.78 6.75
C SER A 117 -9.15 -11.70 6.98
N ILE A 118 -9.00 -10.54 6.33
CA ILE A 118 -9.97 -9.45 6.40
C ILE A 118 -11.19 -9.82 5.55
N SER A 119 -12.38 -9.42 6.01
CA SER A 119 -13.60 -9.68 5.24
C SER A 119 -13.56 -8.97 3.88
N SER A 120 -14.04 -9.65 2.85
CA SER A 120 -14.03 -9.11 1.48
C SER A 120 -14.83 -7.81 1.35
N ALA A 121 -15.88 -7.64 2.17
CA ALA A 121 -16.65 -6.40 2.24
C ALA A 121 -15.83 -5.22 2.77
N GLU A 122 -15.01 -5.42 3.80
CA GLU A 122 -14.12 -4.37 4.32
C GLU A 122 -13.02 -4.01 3.32
N ILE A 123 -12.48 -5.00 2.60
CA ILE A 123 -11.53 -4.75 1.51
C ILE A 123 -12.17 -3.93 0.40
N LEU A 124 -13.40 -4.27 0.00
CA LEU A 124 -14.16 -3.51 -1.00
C LEU A 124 -14.38 -2.06 -0.54
N THR A 125 -14.82 -1.84 0.70
CA THR A 125 -14.98 -0.49 1.27
C THR A 125 -13.65 0.28 1.25
N ALA A 126 -12.55 -0.35 1.65
CA ALA A 126 -11.22 0.27 1.61
C ALA A 126 -10.79 0.64 0.19
N SER A 127 -11.14 -0.17 -0.81
CA SER A 127 -10.81 0.05 -2.23
C SER A 127 -11.49 1.30 -2.83
N GLN A 128 -12.58 1.78 -2.23
CA GLN A 128 -13.27 3.00 -2.66
C GLN A 128 -12.51 4.26 -2.24
N SER A 129 -11.57 4.16 -1.30
CA SER A 129 -10.71 5.27 -0.89
C SER A 129 -9.56 5.47 -1.88
N SER A 130 -9.52 6.65 -2.52
CA SER A 130 -8.46 7.01 -3.45
C SER A 130 -7.06 6.99 -2.81
N ALA A 131 -6.97 7.33 -1.53
CA ALA A 131 -5.72 7.27 -0.76
C ALA A 131 -5.21 5.83 -0.62
N VAL A 132 -6.10 4.89 -0.28
CA VAL A 132 -5.75 3.45 -0.17
C VAL A 132 -5.29 2.92 -1.52
N VAL A 133 -6.02 3.22 -2.60
CA VAL A 133 -5.63 2.81 -3.96
C VAL A 133 -4.26 3.38 -4.34
N SER A 134 -3.99 4.65 -4.02
CA SER A 134 -2.70 5.28 -4.30
C SER A 134 -1.53 4.68 -3.51
N ASN A 135 -1.78 4.16 -2.31
CA ASN A 135 -0.76 3.47 -1.52
C ASN A 135 -0.60 2.00 -1.95
N LEU A 136 -1.65 1.36 -2.46
CA LEU A 136 -1.59 -0.02 -2.94
C LEU A 136 -0.81 -0.17 -4.24
N ILE A 137 -0.93 0.77 -5.18
CA ILE A 137 -0.20 0.69 -6.46
C ILE A 137 1.33 0.74 -6.28
N THR A 138 1.83 1.28 -5.16
CA THR A 138 3.26 1.31 -4.83
C THR A 138 3.67 0.09 -4.01
N ALA A 139 2.70 -0.72 -3.56
CA ALA A 139 2.94 -1.97 -2.87
C ALA A 139 3.46 -3.06 -3.83
N PRO A 140 4.11 -4.10 -3.31
CA PRO A 140 4.52 -5.26 -4.09
C PRO A 140 3.34 -5.91 -4.82
N THR A 141 3.61 -6.49 -6.00
CA THR A 141 2.58 -7.13 -6.84
C THR A 141 1.74 -8.17 -6.08
N ILE A 142 2.36 -8.95 -5.20
CA ILE A 142 1.63 -9.96 -4.39
C ILE A 142 0.59 -9.33 -3.47
N VAL A 143 0.87 -8.15 -2.90
CA VAL A 143 -0.07 -7.40 -2.05
C VAL A 143 -1.23 -6.90 -2.89
N GLN A 144 -0.94 -6.32 -4.05
CA GLN A 144 -1.97 -5.83 -4.98
C GLN A 144 -2.89 -6.96 -5.47
N GLN A 145 -2.32 -8.10 -5.87
CA GLN A 145 -3.08 -9.27 -6.33
C GLN A 145 -3.95 -9.84 -5.22
N THR A 146 -3.43 -9.97 -4.01
CA THR A 146 -4.20 -10.47 -2.87
C THR A 146 -5.39 -9.55 -2.58
N PHE A 147 -5.17 -8.24 -2.62
CA PHE A 147 -6.23 -7.25 -2.41
C PHE A 147 -7.32 -7.34 -3.49
N VAL A 148 -6.94 -7.42 -4.78
CA VAL A 148 -7.88 -7.55 -5.90
C VAL A 148 -8.65 -8.87 -5.86
N ASN A 149 -7.98 -9.98 -5.55
CA ASN A 149 -8.66 -11.27 -5.39
C ASN A 149 -9.72 -11.22 -4.28
N GLN A 150 -9.44 -10.50 -3.20
CA GLN A 150 -10.39 -10.33 -2.12
C GLN A 150 -11.58 -9.46 -2.52
N ILE A 151 -11.38 -8.42 -3.33
CA ILE A 151 -12.49 -7.67 -3.95
C ILE A 151 -13.35 -8.59 -4.84
N ILE A 152 -12.72 -9.40 -5.70
CA ILE A 152 -13.42 -10.32 -6.61
C ILE A 152 -14.23 -11.37 -5.82
N SER A 153 -13.74 -11.79 -4.65
CA SER A 153 -14.45 -12.76 -3.81
C SER A 153 -15.79 -12.24 -3.24
N VAL A 154 -16.02 -10.91 -3.24
CA VAL A 154 -17.32 -10.34 -2.85
C VAL A 154 -18.40 -10.74 -3.86
N ASP A 155 -18.09 -10.61 -5.15
CA ASP A 155 -18.97 -10.95 -6.25
C ASP A 155 -18.13 -11.28 -7.48
N THR A 156 -18.22 -12.54 -7.91
CA THR A 156 -17.45 -13.08 -9.02
C THR A 156 -18.06 -12.76 -10.39
N SER A 157 -19.20 -12.06 -10.43
CA SER A 157 -19.81 -11.64 -11.68
C SER A 157 -18.99 -10.55 -12.37
N VAL A 158 -18.89 -10.68 -13.69
CA VAL A 158 -18.07 -9.80 -14.55
C VAL A 158 -18.45 -8.33 -14.40
N GLY A 159 -19.75 -8.02 -14.27
CA GLY A 159 -20.24 -6.66 -14.07
C GLY A 159 -19.83 -6.05 -12.71
N SER A 160 -19.84 -6.86 -11.66
CA SER A 160 -19.40 -6.45 -10.32
C SER A 160 -17.89 -6.30 -10.27
N ILE A 161 -17.11 -7.18 -10.91
CA ILE A 161 -15.65 -7.02 -11.02
C ILE A 161 -15.29 -5.69 -11.69
N LEU A 162 -15.99 -5.33 -12.78
CA LEU A 162 -15.76 -4.04 -13.44
C LEU A 162 -16.10 -2.83 -12.57
N THR A 163 -17.08 -2.97 -11.68
CA THR A 163 -17.54 -1.86 -10.84
C THR A 163 -16.71 -1.75 -9.55
N ASN A 164 -16.33 -2.89 -8.97
CA ASN A 164 -15.71 -2.98 -7.65
C ASN A 164 -14.19 -2.85 -7.69
N VAL A 165 -13.52 -3.36 -8.72
CA VAL A 165 -12.06 -3.28 -8.80
C VAL A 165 -11.64 -1.87 -9.27
N PRO A 166 -10.82 -1.13 -8.51
CA PRO A 166 -10.34 0.17 -8.91
C PRO A 166 -9.60 0.14 -10.24
N ASP A 167 -9.78 1.17 -11.05
CA ASP A 167 -9.28 1.19 -12.43
C ASP A 167 -7.77 0.98 -12.54
N ARG A 168 -7.03 1.54 -11.59
CA ARG A 168 -5.56 1.46 -11.51
C ARG A 168 -5.03 0.10 -11.07
N LEU A 169 -5.89 -0.73 -10.49
CA LEU A 169 -5.57 -2.09 -10.05
C LEU A 169 -6.11 -3.16 -11.01
N ALA A 170 -6.78 -2.76 -12.10
CA ALA A 170 -7.36 -3.66 -13.08
C ALA A 170 -6.34 -4.61 -13.72
N SER A 171 -5.08 -4.19 -13.82
CA SER A 171 -3.98 -5.03 -14.31
C SER A 171 -3.77 -6.30 -13.46
N GLN A 172 -4.23 -6.31 -12.21
CA GLN A 172 -4.11 -7.46 -11.31
C GLN A 172 -5.30 -8.42 -11.37
N ILE A 173 -6.34 -8.12 -12.16
CA ILE A 173 -7.48 -9.02 -12.34
C ILE A 173 -7.03 -10.30 -13.07
N PRO A 174 -7.26 -11.50 -12.51
CA PRO A 174 -6.95 -12.74 -13.20
C PRO A 174 -7.72 -12.86 -14.52
N ARG A 175 -7.04 -13.32 -15.57
CA ARG A 175 -7.61 -13.38 -16.93
C ARG A 175 -8.86 -14.25 -17.05
N ASP A 176 -9.01 -15.25 -16.19
CA ASP A 176 -10.17 -16.14 -16.18
C ASP A 176 -11.48 -15.38 -15.94
N PHE A 177 -11.42 -14.24 -15.24
CA PHE A 177 -12.58 -13.36 -15.00
C PHE A 177 -12.84 -12.35 -16.12
N LEU A 178 -12.01 -12.32 -17.17
CA LEU A 178 -12.15 -11.41 -18.31
C LEU A 178 -12.92 -12.03 -19.48
N GLN A 179 -13.89 -12.89 -19.16
CA GLN A 179 -14.73 -13.60 -20.13
C GLN A 179 -16.20 -13.29 -19.89
N GLY A 180 -17.02 -13.30 -20.94
CA GLY A 180 -18.47 -13.12 -20.82
C GLY A 180 -18.92 -11.67 -20.66
N PHE A 181 -18.12 -10.69 -21.10
CA PHE A 181 -18.57 -9.29 -21.17
C PHE A 181 -19.72 -9.11 -22.17
N SER A 182 -20.78 -8.44 -21.74
CA SER A 182 -21.86 -8.02 -22.62
C SER A 182 -21.44 -6.84 -23.50
N GLN A 183 -21.86 -6.82 -24.77
CA GLN A 183 -21.61 -5.72 -25.70
C GLN A 183 -22.51 -4.50 -25.44
N THR A 184 -22.59 -4.02 -24.20
CA THR A 184 -23.34 -2.81 -23.87
C THR A 184 -22.42 -1.59 -23.84
N THR A 185 -22.96 -0.42 -24.15
CA THR A 185 -22.23 0.85 -24.06
C THR A 185 -21.65 1.09 -22.67
N GLU A 186 -22.37 0.69 -21.60
CA GLU A 186 -21.90 0.82 -20.22
C GLU A 186 -20.68 -0.07 -19.96
N THR A 187 -20.73 -1.35 -20.37
CA THR A 187 -19.62 -2.29 -20.21
C THR A 187 -18.38 -1.82 -20.96
N VAL A 188 -18.53 -1.37 -22.21
CA VAL A 188 -17.40 -0.84 -23.01
C VAL A 188 -16.81 0.42 -22.36
N THR A 189 -17.66 1.32 -21.83
CA THR A 189 -17.19 2.54 -21.16
C THR A 189 -16.36 2.22 -19.91
N LYS A 190 -16.85 1.30 -19.05
CA LYS A 190 -16.11 0.87 -17.85
C LYS A 190 -14.81 0.15 -18.21
N LEU A 191 -14.81 -0.68 -19.24
CA LEU A 191 -13.59 -1.34 -19.73
C LEU A 191 -12.54 -0.32 -20.19
N ASN A 192 -12.94 0.75 -20.87
CA ASN A 192 -12.01 1.77 -21.37
C ASN A 192 -11.39 2.65 -20.27
N GLN A 193 -11.97 2.71 -19.07
CA GLN A 193 -11.43 3.47 -17.93
C GLN A 193 -10.30 2.73 -17.21
N LYS A 194 -10.23 1.41 -17.37
CA LYS A 194 -9.31 0.55 -16.62
C LYS A 194 -7.91 0.47 -17.23
N THR A 195 -6.89 0.40 -16.38
CA THR A 195 -5.50 0.25 -16.81
C THR A 195 -5.14 -1.22 -17.03
N TRP A 196 -5.47 -1.74 -18.21
CA TRP A 196 -5.18 -3.12 -18.61
C TRP A 196 -3.75 -3.35 -19.08
N THR A 197 -3.26 -4.57 -18.88
CA THR A 197 -2.13 -5.07 -19.68
C THR A 197 -2.55 -5.33 -21.13
N VAL A 198 -1.58 -5.41 -22.05
CA VAL A 198 -1.85 -5.69 -23.48
C VAL A 198 -2.64 -7.00 -23.65
N ASN A 199 -2.24 -8.06 -22.92
CA ASN A 199 -2.91 -9.35 -22.99
C ASN A 199 -4.36 -9.27 -22.47
N GLN A 200 -4.58 -8.65 -21.31
CA GLN A 200 -5.93 -8.49 -20.74
C GLN A 200 -6.83 -7.65 -21.64
N ARG A 201 -6.29 -6.61 -22.29
CA ARG A 201 -7.03 -5.81 -23.26
C ARG A 201 -7.50 -6.68 -24.43
N ASN A 202 -6.61 -7.51 -24.97
CA ASN A 202 -6.95 -8.41 -26.07
C ASN A 202 -8.00 -9.44 -25.66
N ASP A 203 -7.91 -9.97 -24.43
CA ASP A 203 -8.89 -10.93 -23.90
C ASP A 203 -10.28 -10.27 -23.70
N ALA A 204 -10.32 -9.03 -23.17
CA ALA A 204 -11.55 -8.27 -23.04
C ALA A 204 -12.18 -7.94 -24.42
N ILE A 205 -11.37 -7.54 -25.41
CA ILE A 205 -11.83 -7.30 -26.79
C ILE A 205 -12.42 -8.57 -27.40
N LYS A 206 -11.73 -9.71 -27.29
CA LYS A 206 -12.22 -11.00 -27.77
C LYS A 206 -13.52 -11.41 -27.08
N SER A 207 -13.64 -11.14 -25.78
CA SER A 207 -14.86 -11.44 -25.05
C SER A 207 -16.05 -10.58 -25.49
N ILE A 208 -15.84 -9.36 -25.98
CA ILE A 208 -16.91 -8.49 -26.49
C ILE A 208 -17.26 -8.88 -27.94
N TYR A 209 -16.27 -8.93 -28.82
CA TYR A 209 -16.47 -8.99 -30.28
C TYR A 209 -16.26 -10.38 -30.90
N GLY A 210 -15.92 -11.40 -30.11
CA GLY A 210 -15.59 -12.74 -30.58
C GLY A 210 -14.16 -12.86 -31.13
N ASN A 211 -13.77 -14.09 -31.48
CA ASN A 211 -12.40 -14.44 -31.93
C ASN A 211 -11.94 -13.77 -33.24
N SER A 212 -12.81 -13.01 -33.91
CA SER A 212 -12.55 -12.38 -35.21
C SER A 212 -11.68 -11.11 -35.13
N TYR A 213 -11.40 -10.61 -33.93
CA TYR A 213 -10.66 -9.37 -33.69
C TYR A 213 -9.46 -9.63 -32.76
N SER A 214 -8.37 -10.17 -33.31
CA SER A 214 -7.04 -10.09 -32.68
C SER A 214 -6.21 -9.07 -33.45
N VAL A 215 -5.83 -7.97 -32.80
CA VAL A 215 -4.85 -6.99 -33.28
C VAL A 215 -3.51 -7.27 -32.61
#